data_AF-A0A9X1LPE8-F1
#
_entry.id   AF-A0A9X1LPE8-F1
#
_cell.length_a   1.000
_cell.length_b   1.000
_cell.length_c   1.000
_cell.angle_alpha   90.00
_cell.angle_beta   90.00
_cell.angle_gamma   90.00
#
_symmetry.space_group_name_H-M   'P 1'
#
loop_
_entity.id
_entity.type
_entity.pdbx_description
1 polymer ?
#
loop_
_entity_poly.entity_id
_entity_poly.type
_entity_poly.pdbx_seq_one_letter_code
_entity_poly.pdbx_strand_id
1 'polypeptide(L)'
;MTRRPVPPSRAQAASVQAPTRPSRRPQVDVRDWASGIRLSGFMVIMLSLVVLGAWVLVPTLGTYIDQRQKIAALEASVQVSADEIEALEQVRERWDDPAYITTQARERLYYVKPGEVTYLVDNDLDPASLPQEQAPVSDELEERPADWMPQLLRSVAGAGLAQNATPAE
;
A
#
# COMPACT_ATOMS: atom_id res chain seq x y z
N MET A 1 104.66 -31.74 -2.30
CA MET A 1 104.99 -30.35 -2.75
C MET A 1 103.93 -29.99 -3.77
N THR A 2 103.12 -28.93 -3.66
CA THR A 2 103.42 -27.59 -3.15
C THR A 2 102.08 -26.91 -2.83
N ARG A 3 101.88 -26.50 -1.57
CA ARG A 3 100.85 -25.53 -1.19
C ARG A 3 101.27 -24.15 -1.70
N ARG A 4 100.31 -23.34 -2.17
CA ARG A 4 100.45 -21.89 -2.27
C ARG A 4 99.13 -21.22 -1.83
N PRO A 5 99.11 -20.42 -0.76
CA PRO A 5 97.93 -19.66 -0.29
C PRO A 5 97.99 -18.18 -0.73
N VAL A 6 96.94 -17.39 -0.38
CA VAL A 6 96.83 -15.91 -0.17
C VAL A 6 95.57 -15.29 -0.86
N PRO A 7 94.85 -14.25 -0.32
CA PRO A 7 93.88 -14.27 0.79
C PRO A 7 92.56 -13.50 0.37
N PRO A 8 91.67 -12.99 1.26
CA PRO A 8 90.25 -12.76 0.96
C PRO A 8 89.92 -11.37 0.40
N SER A 9 88.91 -11.30 -0.48
CA SER A 9 88.28 -10.04 -0.87
C SER A 9 86.93 -9.90 -0.17
N ARG A 10 86.88 -8.96 0.77
CA ARG A 10 85.69 -8.49 1.49
C ARG A 10 84.97 -7.46 0.61
N ALA A 11 83.80 -7.81 0.10
CA ALA A 11 82.85 -6.86 -0.50
C ALA A 11 81.50 -7.07 0.20
N GLN A 12 81.20 -6.23 1.18
CA GLN A 12 80.24 -5.12 1.07
C GLN A 12 78.80 -5.61 1.01
N ALA A 13 78.09 -5.35 2.11
CA ALA A 13 76.66 -5.55 2.26
C ALA A 13 75.92 -4.72 1.21
N ALA A 14 75.27 -5.39 0.26
CA ALA A 14 74.30 -4.77 -0.61
C ALA A 14 72.96 -4.72 0.14
N SER A 15 72.61 -3.53 0.61
CA SER A 15 71.24 -3.21 1.04
C SER A 15 70.32 -3.36 -0.17
N VAL A 16 69.50 -4.40 -0.19
CA VAL A 16 68.45 -4.58 -1.20
C VAL A 16 67.33 -3.58 -0.90
N GLN A 17 67.40 -2.40 -1.52
CA GLN A 17 66.24 -1.52 -1.64
C GLN A 17 65.24 -2.17 -2.59
N ALA A 18 64.18 -2.75 -2.01
CA ALA A 18 63.03 -3.21 -2.76
C ALA A 18 62.31 -1.99 -3.38
N PRO A 19 62.05 -1.95 -4.69
CA PRO A 19 61.27 -0.88 -5.28
C PRO A 19 59.81 -1.01 -4.84
N THR A 20 59.34 -0.08 -4.02
CA THR A 20 57.93 0.10 -3.71
C THR A 20 57.21 0.52 -4.99
N ARG A 21 56.63 -0.46 -5.70
CA ARG A 21 55.76 -0.17 -6.85
C ARG A 21 54.48 0.50 -6.33
N PRO A 22 54.08 1.67 -6.83
CA PRO A 22 52.80 2.24 -6.48
C PRO A 22 51.70 1.30 -6.97
N SER A 23 50.85 0.85 -6.05
CA SER A 23 49.66 0.08 -6.35
C SER A 23 48.67 0.96 -7.10
N ARG A 24 48.77 0.99 -8.44
CA ARG A 24 47.81 1.66 -9.31
C ARG A 24 46.47 0.95 -9.16
N ARG A 25 45.53 1.56 -8.44
CA ARG A 25 44.14 1.10 -8.41
C ARG A 25 43.64 1.07 -9.86
N PRO A 26 43.02 -0.02 -10.32
CA PRO A 26 42.44 -0.06 -11.65
C PRO A 26 41.25 0.89 -11.64
N GLN A 27 41.45 2.11 -12.15
CA GLN A 27 40.36 3.00 -12.49
C GLN A 27 39.76 2.42 -13.77
N VAL A 28 38.52 1.94 -13.67
CA VAL A 28 37.76 1.51 -14.85
C VAL A 28 37.46 2.78 -15.64
N ASP A 29 38.24 3.02 -16.69
CA ASP A 29 38.05 4.17 -17.54
C ASP A 29 36.82 3.91 -18.43
N VAL A 30 35.72 4.55 -18.07
CA VAL A 30 34.43 4.44 -18.78
C VAL A 30 34.58 4.87 -20.24
N ARG A 31 35.57 5.73 -20.54
CA ARG A 31 35.89 6.16 -21.91
C ARG A 31 36.61 5.10 -22.71
N ASP A 32 37.42 4.24 -22.11
CA ASP A 32 38.04 3.09 -22.79
C ASP A 32 37.03 1.96 -23.02
N TRP A 33 36.09 1.77 -22.09
CA TRP A 33 34.96 0.86 -22.30
C TRP A 33 34.06 1.36 -23.45
N ALA A 34 33.79 2.67 -23.49
CA ALA A 34 33.00 3.28 -24.56
C ALA A 34 33.74 3.34 -25.90
N SER A 35 35.08 3.50 -25.92
CA SER A 35 35.89 3.53 -27.15
C SER A 35 36.07 2.13 -27.77
N GLY A 36 35.91 1.06 -26.97
CA GLY A 36 35.82 -0.33 -27.43
C GLY A 36 34.49 -0.67 -28.12
N ILE A 37 33.48 0.18 -28.01
CA ILE A 37 32.20 0.06 -28.72
C ILE A 37 32.44 0.44 -30.19
N ARG A 38 32.94 -0.52 -30.96
CA ARG A 38 32.97 -0.41 -32.41
C ARG A 38 31.51 -0.33 -32.86
N LEU A 39 31.06 0.84 -33.33
CA LEU A 39 29.79 1.02 -34.03
C LEU A 39 29.81 0.18 -35.31
N SER A 40 29.66 -1.12 -35.14
CA SER A 40 29.39 -2.06 -36.20
C SER A 40 27.92 -1.91 -36.58
N GLY A 41 27.60 -1.98 -37.87
CA GLY A 41 26.21 -2.00 -38.33
C GLY A 41 25.38 -3.08 -37.62
N PHE A 42 26.02 -4.19 -37.22
CA PHE A 42 25.39 -5.23 -36.41
C PHE A 42 24.90 -4.71 -35.03
N MET A 43 25.69 -3.88 -34.35
CA MET A 43 25.31 -3.33 -33.04
C MET A 43 24.14 -2.35 -33.17
N VAL A 44 24.14 -1.53 -34.23
CA VAL A 44 23.03 -0.63 -34.54
C VAL A 44 21.74 -1.42 -34.81
N ILE A 45 21.84 -2.52 -35.57
CA ILE A 45 20.71 -3.42 -35.84
C ILE A 45 20.22 -4.11 -34.56
N MET A 46 21.13 -4.55 -33.68
CA MET A 46 20.74 -5.21 -32.43
C MET A 46 20.02 -4.22 -31.49
N LEU A 47 20.58 -3.02 -31.33
CA LEU A 47 19.98 -1.98 -30.50
C LEU A 47 18.63 -1.53 -31.07
N SER A 48 18.51 -1.40 -32.40
CA SER A 48 17.23 -1.07 -33.03
C SER A 48 16.17 -2.15 -32.80
N LEU A 49 16.54 -3.44 -32.88
CA LEU A 49 15.65 -4.55 -32.56
C LEU A 49 15.17 -4.53 -31.11
N VAL A 50 16.06 -4.25 -30.15
CA VAL A 50 15.70 -4.13 -28.72
C VAL A 50 14.73 -2.97 -28.51
N VAL A 51 15.02 -1.80 -29.09
CA VAL A 51 14.15 -0.62 -28.97
C VAL A 51 12.80 -0.88 -29.62
N LEU A 52 12.77 -1.51 -30.80
CA LEU A 52 11.53 -1.85 -31.49
C LEU A 52 10.71 -2.87 -30.68
N GLY A 53 11.37 -3.89 -30.11
CA GLY A 53 10.73 -4.86 -29.23
C GLY A 53 10.15 -4.22 -27.97
N ALA A 54 10.91 -3.33 -27.32
CA ALA A 54 10.45 -2.59 -26.15
C ALA A 54 9.27 -1.66 -26.49
N TRP A 55 9.32 -0.96 -27.63
CA TRP A 55 8.21 -0.12 -28.09
C TRP A 55 6.93 -0.95 -28.24
N VAL A 56 6.99 -2.13 -28.86
CA VAL A 56 5.80 -2.98 -29.03
C VAL A 56 5.27 -3.51 -27.68
N LEU A 57 6.14 -3.79 -26.72
CA LEU A 57 5.77 -4.45 -25.46
C LEU A 57 5.31 -3.48 -24.35
N VAL A 58 5.82 -2.24 -24.32
CA VAL A 58 5.44 -1.26 -23.29
C VAL A 58 3.92 -0.96 -23.25
N PRO A 59 3.24 -0.75 -24.39
CA PRO A 59 1.79 -0.53 -24.41
C PRO A 59 0.99 -1.72 -23.85
N THR A 60 1.46 -2.96 -24.05
CA THR A 60 0.72 -4.16 -23.66
C THR A 60 0.76 -4.42 -22.15
N LEU A 61 1.82 -4.00 -21.48
CA LEU A 61 1.93 -4.05 -20.02
C LEU A 61 0.93 -3.10 -19.35
N GLY A 62 0.82 -1.87 -19.87
CA GLY A 62 -0.14 -0.89 -19.36
C GLY A 62 -1.59 -1.33 -19.51
N THR A 63 -1.95 -1.86 -20.69
CA THR A 63 -3.32 -2.34 -20.95
C THR A 63 -3.68 -3.56 -20.11
N TYR A 64 -2.74 -4.47 -19.86
CA TYR A 64 -2.99 -5.64 -19.01
C TYR A 64 -3.29 -5.25 -17.56
N ILE A 65 -2.56 -4.28 -17.00
CA ILE A 65 -2.82 -3.79 -15.63
C ILE A 65 -4.18 -3.08 -15.56
N ASP A 66 -4.49 -2.22 -16.54
CA ASP A 66 -5.79 -1.53 -16.64
C ASP A 66 -6.95 -2.53 -16.77
N GLN A 67 -6.79 -3.59 -17.57
CA GLN A 67 -7.77 -4.67 -17.68
C GLN A 67 -7.99 -5.39 -16.35
N ARG A 68 -6.93 -5.68 -15.59
CA ARG A 68 -7.05 -6.31 -14.26
C ARG A 68 -7.77 -5.41 -13.26
N GLN A 69 -7.50 -4.11 -13.28
CA GLN A 69 -8.22 -3.14 -12.44
C GLN A 69 -9.69 -3.05 -12.81
N LYS A 70 -10.01 -3.02 -14.12
CA LYS A 70 -11.39 -3.04 -14.60
C LYS A 70 -12.13 -4.30 -14.17
N ILE A 71 -11.53 -5.47 -14.31
CA ILE A 71 -12.14 -6.74 -13.86
C ILE A 71 -12.43 -6.69 -12.36
N ALA A 72 -11.45 -6.30 -11.55
CA ALA A 72 -11.64 -6.20 -10.10
C ALA A 72 -12.74 -5.20 -9.71
N ALA A 73 -12.80 -4.05 -10.38
CA ALA A 73 -13.86 -3.06 -10.15
C ALA A 73 -15.25 -3.56 -10.58
N LEU A 74 -15.35 -4.28 -11.70
CA LEU A 74 -16.60 -4.89 -12.16
C LEU A 74 -17.06 -5.99 -11.20
N GLU A 75 -16.16 -6.87 -10.77
CA GLU A 75 -16.47 -7.92 -9.79
C GLU A 75 -16.99 -7.32 -8.47
N ALA A 76 -16.35 -6.26 -7.97
CA ALA A 76 -16.82 -5.53 -6.80
C ALA A 76 -18.21 -4.93 -7.01
N SER A 77 -18.49 -4.34 -8.19
CA SER A 77 -19.81 -3.78 -8.48
C SER A 77 -20.91 -4.85 -8.52
N VAL A 78 -20.60 -6.04 -9.05
CA VAL A 78 -21.53 -7.17 -9.09
C VAL A 78 -21.84 -7.65 -7.68
N GLN A 79 -20.84 -7.74 -6.80
CA GLN A 79 -21.05 -8.12 -5.40
C GLN A 79 -21.96 -7.12 -4.67
N VAL A 80 -21.67 -5.82 -4.79
CA VAL A 80 -22.50 -4.77 -4.17
C VAL A 80 -23.95 -4.83 -4.66
N SER A 81 -24.17 -5.01 -5.96
CA SER A 81 -25.53 -5.16 -6.50
C SER A 81 -26.20 -6.44 -6.03
N ALA A 82 -25.47 -7.55 -5.87
CA ALA A 82 -26.02 -8.79 -5.35
C ALA A 82 -26.46 -8.64 -3.88
N ASP A 83 -25.63 -8.00 -3.05
CA ASP A 83 -25.94 -7.73 -1.65
C ASP A 83 -27.17 -6.80 -1.52
N GLU A 84 -27.28 -5.80 -2.40
CA GLU A 84 -28.44 -4.91 -2.43
C GLU A 84 -29.72 -5.64 -2.85
N ILE A 85 -29.64 -6.53 -3.85
CA ILE A 85 -30.76 -7.38 -4.25
C ILE A 85 -31.20 -8.27 -3.08
N GLU A 86 -30.26 -8.92 -2.39
CA GLU A 86 -30.57 -9.76 -1.23
C GLU A 86 -31.25 -8.96 -0.12
N ALA A 87 -30.73 -7.77 0.20
CA ALA A 87 -31.33 -6.88 1.20
C ALA A 87 -32.75 -6.46 0.81
N LEU A 88 -32.97 -6.12 -0.46
CA LEU A 88 -34.29 -5.74 -0.98
C LEU A 88 -35.26 -6.93 -0.98
N GLU A 89 -34.80 -8.15 -1.28
CA GLU A 89 -35.59 -9.36 -1.19
C GLU A 89 -36.02 -9.66 0.25
N GLN A 90 -35.12 -9.52 1.23
CA GLN A 90 -35.45 -9.66 2.64
C GLN A 90 -36.42 -8.58 3.14
N VAL A 91 -36.29 -7.34 2.63
CA VAL A 91 -37.27 -6.29 2.90
C VAL A 91 -38.62 -6.69 2.32
N ARG A 92 -38.67 -7.12 1.06
CA ARG A 92 -39.89 -7.55 0.38
C ARG A 92 -40.60 -8.68 1.14
N GLU A 93 -39.87 -9.73 1.52
CA GLU A 93 -40.43 -10.86 2.25
C GLU A 93 -41.06 -10.42 3.59
N ARG A 94 -40.42 -9.47 4.29
CA ARG A 94 -41.01 -8.86 5.49
C ARG A 94 -42.30 -8.09 5.21
N TRP A 95 -42.36 -7.34 4.10
CA TRP A 95 -43.58 -6.64 3.70
C TRP A 95 -44.69 -7.58 3.24
N ASP A 96 -44.39 -8.80 2.82
CA ASP A 96 -45.40 -9.80 2.46
C ASP A 96 -46.10 -10.40 3.70
N ASP A 97 -45.54 -10.25 4.91
CA ASP A 97 -46.17 -10.68 6.16
C ASP A 97 -47.23 -9.65 6.65
N PRO A 98 -48.53 -10.04 6.74
CA PRO A 98 -49.58 -9.18 7.26
C PRO A 98 -49.31 -8.65 8.68
N ALA A 99 -48.65 -9.44 9.54
CA ALA A 99 -48.37 -9.03 10.91
C ALA A 99 -47.36 -7.86 10.93
N TYR A 100 -46.34 -7.92 10.08
CA TYR A 100 -45.36 -6.84 9.90
C TYR A 100 -46.03 -5.55 9.42
N ILE A 101 -46.90 -5.64 8.40
CA ILE A 101 -47.65 -4.47 7.90
C ILE A 101 -48.48 -3.84 9.03
N THR A 102 -49.22 -4.65 9.79
CA THR A 102 -50.07 -4.13 10.89
C THR A 102 -49.25 -3.45 11.99
N THR A 103 -48.06 -3.96 12.28
CA THR A 103 -47.16 -3.38 13.29
C THR A 103 -46.60 -2.05 12.81
N GLN A 104 -46.10 -1.99 11.57
CA GLN A 104 -45.59 -0.75 10.95
C GLN A 104 -46.69 0.32 10.81
N ALA A 105 -47.90 -0.08 10.43
CA ALA A 105 -49.05 0.80 10.35
C ALA A 105 -49.44 1.38 11.72
N ARG A 106 -49.36 0.58 12.79
CA ARG A 106 -49.65 1.04 14.15
C ARG A 106 -48.55 1.96 14.69
N GLU A 107 -47.29 1.63 14.49
CA GLU A 107 -46.15 2.42 14.98
C GLU A 107 -46.00 3.76 14.27
N ARG A 108 -46.19 3.79 12.93
CA ARG A 108 -45.94 5.00 12.12
C ARG A 108 -47.18 5.82 11.85
N LEU A 109 -48.32 5.17 11.65
CA LEU A 109 -49.56 5.82 11.22
C LEU A 109 -50.64 5.78 12.31
N TYR A 110 -50.36 5.20 13.47
CA TYR A 110 -51.32 5.03 14.58
C TYR A 110 -52.62 4.34 14.16
N TYR A 111 -52.55 3.47 13.14
CA TYR A 111 -53.71 2.69 12.72
C TYR A 111 -54.03 1.57 13.70
N VAL A 112 -55.32 1.34 13.90
CA VAL A 112 -55.86 0.30 14.77
C VAL A 112 -56.94 -0.51 14.07
N LYS A 113 -57.14 -1.75 14.54
CA LYS A 113 -58.23 -2.58 14.03
C LYS A 113 -59.57 -2.03 14.54
N PRO A 114 -60.66 -2.16 13.76
CA PRO A 114 -61.98 -1.76 14.22
C PRO A 114 -62.31 -2.49 15.54
N GLY A 115 -62.60 -1.71 16.60
CA GLY A 115 -62.90 -2.21 17.94
C GLY A 115 -61.74 -2.17 18.95
N GLU A 116 -60.51 -1.82 18.55
CA GLU A 116 -59.40 -1.57 19.49
C GLU A 116 -59.45 -0.14 20.07
N VAL A 117 -59.11 0.01 21.35
CA VAL A 117 -59.01 1.32 22.05
C VAL A 117 -57.54 1.69 22.19
N THR A 118 -57.15 2.88 21.69
CA THR A 118 -55.77 3.38 21.80
C THR A 118 -55.62 4.23 23.06
N TYR A 119 -54.59 3.96 23.87
CA TYR A 119 -54.20 4.79 25.00
C TYR A 119 -52.97 5.61 24.61
N LEU A 120 -53.11 6.94 24.55
CA LEU A 120 -51.94 7.83 24.52
C LEU A 120 -51.57 8.14 25.98
N VAL A 121 -50.34 7.79 26.36
CA VAL A 121 -49.77 8.19 27.65
C VAL A 121 -49.18 9.57 27.45
N ASP A 122 -49.94 10.59 27.81
CA ASP A 122 -49.40 11.94 27.99
C ASP A 122 -48.59 11.92 29.29
N ASN A 123 -47.26 11.95 29.16
CA ASN A 123 -46.38 12.00 30.32
C ASN A 123 -46.36 13.45 30.82
N ASP A 124 -47.35 13.81 31.63
CA ASP A 124 -47.39 15.05 32.42
C ASP A 124 -46.40 14.95 33.60
N LEU A 125 -45.15 14.63 33.27
CA LEU A 125 -44.02 14.61 34.19
C LEU A 125 -43.55 16.05 34.36
N ASP A 126 -43.33 16.47 35.61
CA ASP A 126 -42.71 17.76 35.94
C ASP A 126 -41.44 17.92 35.08
N PRO A 127 -41.26 19.03 34.33
CA PRO A 127 -40.10 19.22 33.46
C PRO A 127 -38.75 19.04 34.18
N ALA A 128 -38.71 19.13 35.51
CA ALA A 128 -37.54 18.82 36.33
C ALA A 128 -37.17 17.32 36.39
N SER A 129 -38.09 16.42 36.00
CA SER A 129 -37.95 14.96 36.04
C SER A 129 -37.72 14.32 34.66
N LEU A 130 -37.74 15.11 33.59
CA LEU A 130 -37.39 14.65 32.25
C LEU A 130 -35.86 14.45 32.15
N PRO A 131 -35.38 13.38 31.50
CA PRO A 131 -33.97 13.24 31.17
C PRO A 131 -33.52 14.48 30.38
N GLN A 132 -32.43 15.12 30.82
CA GLN A 132 -31.87 16.28 30.11
C GLN A 132 -31.59 15.89 28.65
N GLU A 133 -32.28 16.53 27.72
CA GLU A 133 -31.92 16.47 26.30
C GLU A 133 -30.45 16.89 26.16
N GLN A 134 -29.74 16.18 25.29
CA GLN A 134 -28.30 16.39 25.07
C GLN A 134 -28.06 17.88 24.78
N ALA A 135 -27.13 18.48 25.53
CA ALA A 135 -26.82 19.89 25.38
C ALA A 135 -26.54 20.23 23.91
N PRO A 136 -27.00 21.39 23.42
CA PRO A 136 -26.82 21.78 22.03
C PRO A 136 -25.34 21.68 21.66
N VAL A 137 -25.05 20.89 20.62
CA VAL A 137 -23.70 20.76 20.06
C VAL A 137 -23.24 22.16 19.66
N SER A 138 -22.09 22.59 20.17
CA SER A 138 -21.56 23.92 19.87
C SER A 138 -21.32 24.06 18.36
N ASP A 139 -21.76 25.18 17.79
CA ASP A 139 -21.53 25.54 16.37
C ASP A 139 -20.06 25.88 16.08
N GLU A 140 -19.19 25.81 17.08
CA GLU A 140 -17.76 26.07 16.96
C GLU A 140 -17.06 24.81 16.43
N LEU A 141 -16.78 24.82 15.12
CA LEU A 141 -15.98 23.78 14.50
C LEU A 141 -14.51 23.92 14.96
N GLU A 142 -14.04 23.00 15.79
CA GLU A 142 -12.59 22.79 15.97
C GLU A 142 -12.00 22.27 14.65
N GLU A 143 -11.40 23.16 13.85
CA GLU A 143 -10.56 22.78 12.71
C GLU A 143 -9.31 22.07 13.23
N ARG A 144 -9.38 20.74 13.34
CA ARG A 144 -8.19 19.92 13.55
C ARG A 144 -7.40 19.88 12.23
N PRO A 145 -6.16 20.40 12.15
CA PRO A 145 -5.36 20.30 10.93
C PRO A 145 -5.09 18.83 10.63
N ALA A 146 -5.83 18.30 9.66
CA ALA A 146 -5.71 16.92 9.21
C ALA A 146 -4.63 16.85 8.12
N ASP A 147 -3.37 16.83 8.53
CA ASP A 147 -2.26 16.54 7.61
C ASP A 147 -2.29 15.04 7.25
N TRP A 148 -3.13 14.68 6.28
CA TRP A 148 -3.39 13.30 5.87
C TRP A 148 -2.12 12.56 5.44
N MET A 149 -1.17 13.26 4.82
CA MET A 149 0.05 12.66 4.29
C MET A 149 0.98 12.13 5.41
N PRO A 150 1.42 12.94 6.38
CA PRO A 150 2.18 12.42 7.52
C PRO A 150 1.36 11.49 8.42
N GLN A 151 0.03 11.63 8.47
CA GLN A 151 -0.85 10.71 9.20
C GLN A 151 -0.85 9.31 8.59
N LEU A 152 -0.96 9.22 7.26
CA LEU A 152 -0.93 7.96 6.51
C LEU A 152 0.44 7.32 6.60
N LEU A 153 1.52 8.10 6.45
CA LEU A 153 2.88 7.60 6.60
C LEU A 153 3.15 7.06 8.01
N ARG A 154 2.66 7.73 9.05
CA ARG A 154 2.73 7.24 10.43
C ARG A 154 1.93 5.95 10.64
N SER A 155 0.76 5.83 10.00
CA SER A 155 -0.05 4.61 10.08
C SER A 155 0.65 3.41 9.45
N VAL A 156 1.19 3.58 8.24
CA VAL A 156 1.93 2.52 7.53
C VAL A 156 3.21 2.16 8.28
N ALA A 157 3.98 3.15 8.74
CA ALA A 157 5.19 2.91 9.51
C ALA A 157 4.87 2.23 10.86
N GLY A 158 3.81 2.67 11.55
CA GLY A 158 3.35 2.07 12.80
C GLY A 158 2.89 0.63 12.63
N ALA A 159 2.15 0.33 11.56
CA ALA A 159 1.72 -1.02 11.22
C ALA A 159 2.90 -1.94 10.90
N GLY A 160 3.95 -1.43 10.24
CA GLY A 160 5.17 -2.19 9.96
C GLY A 160 6.05 -2.44 11.19
N LEU A 161 5.96 -1.57 12.20
CA LEU A 161 6.71 -1.68 13.46
C LEU A 161 5.90 -2.34 14.59
N ALA A 162 4.61 -2.61 14.36
CA ALA A 162 3.76 -3.30 15.31
C ALA A 162 4.30 -4.72 15.52
N GLN A 163 5.01 -4.92 16.64
CA GLN A 163 5.33 -6.24 17.13
C GLN A 163 4.01 -6.91 17.48
N ASN A 164 3.65 -7.92 16.70
CA ASN A 164 2.55 -8.81 17.00
C ASN A 164 2.78 -9.40 18.39
N ALA A 165 2.00 -8.93 19.37
CA ALA A 165 1.93 -9.55 20.67
C ALA A 165 1.40 -10.97 20.46
N THR A 166 2.30 -11.94 20.36
CA THR A 166 1.95 -13.35 20.50
C THR A 166 1.36 -13.50 21.90
N PRO A 167 0.08 -13.91 22.03
CA PRO A 167 -0.47 -14.18 23.35
C PRO A 167 0.38 -15.29 23.97
N ALA A 168 0.99 -14.99 25.12
CA ALA A 168 1.60 -16.01 25.95
C ALA A 168 0.49 -16.89 26.52
N GLU A 169 0.67 -18.19 26.33
CA GLU A 169 -0.17 -19.28 26.84
C GLU A 169 -0.43 -19.19 28.35
#